data_AF-A0A9D1DK34-F1
#
_entry.id   AF-A0A9D1DK34-F1
#
_cell.length_a   1.000
_cell.length_b   1.000
_cell.length_c   1.000
_cell.angle_alpha   90.00
_cell.angle_beta   90.00
_cell.angle_gamma   90.00
#
_symmetry.space_group_name_H-M   'P 1'
#
loop_
_entity.id
_entity.type
_entity.pdbx_description
1 polymer ?
#
loop_
_entity_poly.entity_id
_entity_poly.type
_entity_poly.pdbx_seq_one_letter_code
_entity_poly.pdbx_strand_id
1 'polypeptide(L)'
;MICERMIKLAAGGSAIRAMFEEGKRLADEFGPENVFDFSIGNPYFAPPDAVKDAIVDIITNDDPMTVHGYPANAGFPAVRKAVADSLNRRFGTDYNENNIIMTVG
;
A
#
# COMPACT_ATOMS: atom_id res chain seq x y z
N MET A 1 16.47 26.69 -4.91
CA MET A 1 16.95 26.04 -6.15
C MET A 1 16.81 24.53 -5.96
N ILE A 2 16.14 23.82 -6.87
CA ILE A 2 15.94 22.36 -6.77
C ILE A 2 17.21 21.67 -7.31
N CYS A 3 17.68 20.59 -6.68
CA CYS A 3 18.88 19.89 -7.17
C CYS A 3 18.61 19.20 -8.52
N GLU A 4 19.62 19.12 -9.39
CA GLU A 4 19.48 18.60 -10.76
C GLU A 4 18.89 17.19 -10.82
N ARG A 5 19.22 16.34 -9.83
CA ARG A 5 18.67 14.99 -9.71
C ARG A 5 17.15 15.00 -9.56
N MET A 6 16.61 15.90 -8.73
CA MET A 6 15.18 16.03 -8.51
C MET A 6 14.46 16.61 -9.74
N ILE A 7 15.12 17.52 -10.47
CA ILE A 7 14.58 18.04 -11.74
C ILE A 7 14.41 16.91 -12.76
N LYS A 8 15.42 16.04 -12.90
CA LYS A 8 15.35 14.88 -13.81
C LYS A 8 14.27 13.89 -13.41
N LEU A 9 14.12 13.60 -12.11
CA LEU A 9 13.08 12.70 -11.60
C LEU A 9 11.68 13.27 -11.80
N ALA A 10 11.49 14.57 -11.57
CA ALA A 10 10.20 15.24 -11.75
C ALA A 10 9.80 15.41 -13.23
N ALA A 11 10.78 15.54 -14.14
CA ALA A 11 10.54 15.68 -15.57
C ALA A 11 10.13 14.37 -16.26
N GLY A 12 10.37 13.21 -15.63
CA GLY A 12 9.99 11.90 -16.14
C GLY A 12 8.49 11.64 -15.99
N GLY A 13 7.69 12.04 -16.97
CA GLY A 13 6.27 11.67 -17.02
C GLY A 13 6.10 10.16 -17.19
N SER A 14 5.21 9.55 -16.41
CA SER A 14 4.89 8.12 -16.55
C SER A 14 4.03 7.91 -17.80
N ALA A 15 4.55 7.14 -18.77
CA ALA A 15 3.80 6.75 -19.96
C ALA A 15 2.49 6.00 -19.60
N ILE A 16 2.52 5.18 -18.54
CA ILE A 16 1.34 4.50 -17.99
C ILE A 16 0.29 5.51 -17.54
N ARG A 17 0.72 6.57 -16.84
CA ARG A 17 -0.20 7.60 -16.36
C ARG A 17 -0.79 8.43 -17.51
N ALA A 18 0.01 8.73 -18.53
CA ALA A 18 -0.50 9.39 -19.73
C ALA A 18 -1.56 8.55 -20.45
N MET A 19 -1.32 7.24 -20.58
CA MET A 19 -2.31 6.30 -21.16
C MET A 19 -3.59 6.19 -20.32
N PHE A 20 -3.47 6.18 -18.99
CA PHE A 20 -4.62 6.16 -18.10
C PHE A 20 -5.50 7.41 -18.23
N GLU A 21 -4.90 8.61 -18.30
CA GLU A 21 -5.65 9.85 -18.50
C GLU A 21 -6.29 9.92 -19.90
N GLU A 22 -5.62 9.39 -20.93
CA GLU A 22 -6.20 9.28 -22.27
C GLU A 22 -7.36 8.28 -22.30
N GLY A 23 -7.24 7.15 -21.58
CA GLY A 23 -8.32 6.19 -21.41
C GLY A 23 -9.58 6.82 -20.81
N LYS A 24 -9.41 7.68 -19.79
CA LYS A 24 -10.53 8.46 -19.23
C LYS A 24 -11.15 9.41 -20.25
N ARG A 25 -10.33 10.15 -20.99
CA ARG A 25 -10.81 11.07 -22.03
C ARG A 25 -11.65 10.33 -23.08
N LEU A 26 -11.19 9.16 -23.53
CA LEU A 26 -11.91 8.33 -24.47
C LEU A 26 -13.19 7.74 -23.86
N ALA A 27 -13.20 7.40 -22.57
CA ALA A 27 -14.38 6.88 -21.88
C ALA A 27 -15.49 7.96 -21.77
N ASP A 28 -15.10 9.23 -21.58
CA ASP A 28 -16.05 10.35 -21.58
C ASP A 28 -16.63 10.61 -22.98
N GLU A 29 -15.86 10.37 -24.05
CA GLU A 29 -16.27 10.61 -25.45
C GLU A 29 -17.08 9.46 -26.04
N PHE A 30 -16.68 8.21 -25.75
CA PHE A 30 -17.20 7.01 -26.39
C PHE A 30 -17.95 6.07 -25.44
N GLY A 31 -18.03 6.38 -24.15
CA GLY A 31 -18.60 5.52 -23.12
C GLY A 31 -17.58 4.56 -22.52
N PRO A 32 -17.59 4.35 -21.18
CA PRO A 32 -16.62 3.49 -20.50
C PRO A 32 -16.67 2.03 -20.94
N GLU A 33 -17.81 1.54 -21.40
CA GLU A 33 -17.98 0.19 -21.93
C GLU A 33 -17.24 -0.07 -23.26
N ASN A 34 -16.86 1.00 -23.97
CA ASN A 34 -16.15 0.93 -25.25
C ASN A 34 -14.64 1.18 -25.11
N VAL A 35 -14.14 1.37 -23.88
CA VAL A 35 -12.72 1.64 -23.60
C VAL A 35 -12.13 0.55 -22.74
N PHE A 36 -11.20 -0.21 -23.32
CA PHE A 36 -10.49 -1.30 -22.65
C PHE A 36 -9.16 -0.82 -22.08
N ASP A 37 -9.20 -0.18 -20.91
CA ASP A 37 -8.00 0.35 -20.25
C ASP A 37 -7.27 -0.74 -19.43
N PHE A 38 -6.10 -1.15 -19.94
CA PHE A 38 -5.17 -2.08 -19.27
C PHE A 38 -3.88 -1.38 -18.80
N SER A 39 -3.89 -0.06 -18.67
CA SER A 39 -2.68 0.74 -18.40
C SER A 39 -2.26 0.70 -16.92
N ILE A 40 -3.16 1.00 -15.99
CA ILE A 40 -2.83 1.18 -14.57
C ILE A 40 -3.06 -0.09 -13.75
N GLY A 41 -2.07 -0.46 -12.93
CA GLY A 41 -2.08 -1.68 -12.12
C GLY A 41 -2.69 -1.52 -10.71
N ASN A 42 -3.73 -0.71 -10.56
CA ASN A 42 -4.39 -0.56 -9.26
C ASN A 42 -5.11 -1.87 -8.87
N PRO A 43 -5.08 -2.29 -7.59
CA PRO A 43 -5.93 -3.38 -7.12
C PRO A 43 -7.40 -3.10 -7.40
N TYR A 44 -8.16 -4.10 -7.86
CA TYR A 44 -9.55 -3.91 -8.30
C TYR A 44 -10.60 -4.49 -7.35
N PHE A 45 -10.21 -5.37 -6.43
CA PHE A 45 -11.12 -5.94 -5.44
C PHE A 45 -11.08 -5.16 -4.14
N ALA A 46 -12.24 -5.08 -3.48
CA ALA A 46 -12.32 -4.60 -2.12
C ALA A 46 -11.46 -5.50 -1.19
N PRO A 47 -10.75 -4.92 -0.21
CA PRO A 47 -10.12 -5.69 0.85
C PRO A 47 -11.16 -6.52 1.63
N PRO A 48 -10.76 -7.62 2.27
CA PRO A 48 -11.65 -8.37 3.16
C PRO A 48 -12.23 -7.50 4.29
N ASP A 49 -13.49 -7.74 4.69
CA ASP A 49 -14.19 -6.98 5.75
C ASP A 49 -13.40 -6.91 7.06
N ALA A 50 -12.65 -7.98 7.37
CA ALA A 50 -11.77 -8.05 8.53
C ALA A 50 -10.77 -6.89 8.64
N VAL A 51 -10.34 -6.29 7.51
CA VAL A 51 -9.45 -5.13 7.53
C VAL A 51 -10.17 -3.91 8.08
N LYS A 52 -11.40 -3.66 7.63
CA LYS A 52 -12.23 -2.55 8.11
C LYS A 52 -12.58 -2.74 9.59
N ASP A 53 -12.98 -3.95 9.96
CA ASP A 53 -13.39 -4.25 11.33
C ASP A 53 -12.23 -4.05 12.32
N ALA A 54 -11.01 -4.48 11.96
CA ALA A 54 -9.82 -4.25 12.77
C ALA A 54 -9.49 -2.76 12.93
N ILE A 55 -9.64 -1.96 11.87
CA ILE A 55 -9.41 -0.50 11.94
C ILE A 55 -10.43 0.15 12.89
N VAL A 56 -11.71 -0.23 12.78
CA VAL A 56 -12.78 0.32 13.63
C VAL A 56 -12.56 -0.07 15.09
N ASP A 57 -12.19 -1.31 15.36
CA ASP A 57 -11.91 -1.82 16.69
C ASP A 57 -10.77 -1.03 17.36
N ILE A 58 -9.62 -0.91 16.69
CA ILE A 58 -8.45 -0.16 17.18
C ILE A 58 -8.81 1.29 17.48
N ILE A 59 -9.50 1.98 16.57
CA ILE A 59 -9.84 3.40 16.75
C ILE A 59 -10.85 3.61 17.89
N THR A 60 -11.72 2.62 18.14
CA THR A 60 -12.78 2.74 19.15
C THR A 60 -12.29 2.35 20.54
N ASN A 61 -11.42 1.33 20.64
CA ASN A 61 -11.15 0.64 21.90
C ASN A 61 -9.71 0.81 22.41
N ASP A 62 -8.73 1.13 21.56
CA ASP A 62 -7.34 1.24 21.98
C ASP A 62 -6.98 2.65 22.47
N ASP A 63 -5.91 2.75 23.26
CA ASP A 63 -5.36 4.02 23.71
C ASP A 63 -4.84 4.85 22.51
N PRO A 64 -5.37 6.07 22.27
CA PRO A 64 -4.97 6.91 21.14
C PRO A 64 -3.47 7.23 21.12
N MET A 65 -2.83 7.34 22.30
CA MET A 65 -1.39 7.63 22.37
C MET A 65 -0.55 6.44 21.90
N THR A 66 -1.04 5.22 22.13
CA THR A 66 -0.42 4.01 21.61
C THR A 66 -0.65 3.87 20.11
N VAL A 67 -1.86 4.15 19.61
CA VAL A 67 -2.23 4.00 18.19
C VAL A 67 -1.51 5.02 17.31
N HIS A 68 -1.43 6.27 17.73
CA HIS A 68 -0.87 7.37 16.94
C HIS A 68 0.59 7.71 17.30
N GLY A 69 1.15 7.05 18.32
CA GLY A 69 2.54 7.20 18.72
C GLY A 69 3.51 6.57 17.72
N TYR A 70 4.78 6.99 17.79
CA TYR A 70 5.83 6.38 16.98
C TYR A 70 6.12 4.95 17.47
N PRO A 71 6.16 3.95 16.56
CA PRO A 71 6.74 2.66 16.88
C PRO A 71 8.28 2.77 16.94
N ALA A 72 8.94 1.68 17.36
CA ALA A 72 10.36 1.50 17.08
C ALA A 72 10.62 1.58 15.56
N ASN A 73 11.83 1.96 15.14
CA ASN A 73 12.18 2.10 13.72
C ASN A 73 11.87 0.85 12.88
N ALA A 74 11.99 -0.34 13.46
CA ALA A 74 11.67 -1.59 12.79
C ALA A 74 10.15 -1.89 12.70
N GLY A 75 9.32 -1.12 13.40
CA GLY A 75 7.89 -1.35 13.61
C GLY A 75 7.57 -2.00 14.97
N PHE A 76 6.28 -2.12 15.28
CA PHE A 76 5.81 -2.71 16.53
C PHE A 76 6.28 -4.17 16.67
N PRO A 77 6.92 -4.57 17.79
CA PRO A 77 7.39 -5.94 18.00
C PRO A 77 6.30 -7.01 17.83
N ALA A 78 5.09 -6.74 18.34
CA ALA A 78 3.94 -7.64 18.22
C ALA A 78 3.54 -7.87 16.75
N VAL A 79 3.56 -6.82 15.92
CA VAL A 79 3.25 -6.92 14.49
C VAL A 79 4.32 -7.72 13.76
N ARG A 80 5.60 -7.42 14.02
CA ARG A 80 6.73 -8.16 13.42
C ARG A 80 6.68 -9.65 13.76
N LYS A 81 6.37 -9.99 15.01
CA LYS A 81 6.18 -11.37 15.45
C LYS A 81 5.00 -12.04 14.74
N ALA A 82 3.85 -11.36 14.64
CA ALA A 82 2.68 -11.91 13.95
C ALA A 82 2.97 -12.23 12.46
N VAL A 83 3.76 -11.39 11.79
CA VAL A 83 4.24 -11.64 10.43
C VAL A 83 5.16 -12.85 10.38
N ALA A 84 6.17 -12.91 11.26
CA ALA A 84 7.09 -14.05 11.33
C ALA A 84 6.36 -15.38 11.57
N ASP A 85 5.43 -15.41 12.53
CA ASP A 85 4.62 -16.59 12.84
C ASP A 85 3.75 -17.00 11.64
N SER A 86 3.20 -16.04 10.89
CA SER A 86 2.43 -16.30 9.67
C SER A 86 3.28 -16.94 8.56
N LEU A 87 4.50 -16.44 8.36
CA LEU A 87 5.45 -16.99 7.40
C LEU A 87 5.87 -18.41 7.79
N ASN A 88 6.21 -18.63 9.06
CA ASN A 88 6.61 -19.93 9.58
C ASN A 88 5.52 -20.98 9.40
N ARG A 89 4.25 -20.63 9.69
CA ARG A 89 3.10 -21.54 9.47
C ARG A 89 2.89 -21.90 8.00
N ARG A 90 3.08 -20.95 7.08
CA ARG A 90 2.80 -21.15 5.64
C ARG A 90 3.93 -21.86 4.90
N PHE A 91 5.17 -21.65 5.34
CA PHE A 91 6.35 -22.03 4.57
C PHE A 91 7.33 -22.93 5.33
N GLY A 92 7.04 -23.27 6.60
CA GLY A 92 7.90 -24.13 7.41
C GLY A 92 9.24 -23.50 7.78
N THR A 93 9.30 -22.17 7.84
CA THR A 93 10.48 -21.40 8.23
C THR A 93 10.59 -21.23 9.76
N ASP A 94 11.70 -20.64 10.22
CA ASP A 94 11.97 -20.35 11.63
C ASP A 94 12.38 -18.87 11.84
N TYR A 95 11.59 -17.95 11.27
CA TYR A 95 11.80 -16.52 11.47
C TYR A 95 11.34 -16.09 12.87
N ASN A 96 12.04 -15.10 13.43
CA ASN A 96 11.57 -14.33 14.57
C ASN A 96 11.36 -12.86 14.16
N GLU A 97 10.88 -12.04 15.10
CA GLU A 97 10.59 -10.63 14.86
C GLU A 97 11.81 -9.84 14.35
N ASN A 98 13.03 -10.24 14.71
CA ASN A 98 14.27 -9.55 14.29
C ASN A 98 14.63 -9.80 12.82
N ASN A 99 13.95 -10.75 12.17
CA ASN A 99 14.06 -10.93 10.73
C ASN A 99 13.13 -10.01 9.92
N ILE A 100 12.21 -9.28 10.59
CA ILE A 100 11.19 -8.46 9.94
C ILE A 100 11.43 -6.98 10.24
N ILE A 101 11.34 -6.14 9.21
CA ILE A 101 11.28 -4.68 9.33
C ILE A 101 10.03 -4.21 8.59
N MET A 102 9.19 -3.42 9.26
CA MET A 102 8.01 -2.83 8.66
C MET A 102 8.40 -1.61 7.81
N THR A 103 7.91 -1.55 6.57
CA THR A 103 8.16 -0.45 5.64
C THR A 103 6.85 0.22 5.19
N VAL A 104 6.95 1.37 4.52
CA VAL A 104 5.80 2.16 4.06
C VAL A 104 5.49 1.85 2.58
N GLY A 105 5.33 0.57 2.25
CA GLY A 105 5.01 0.10 0.89
C GLY A 105 6.19 0.16 -0.07
#